data_AF-A0A0X3P0E6-F1
#
_entry.id   AF-A0A0X3P0E6-F1
#
_cell.length_a   1.000
_cell.length_b   1.000
_cell.length_c   1.000
_cell.angle_alpha   90.00
_cell.angle_beta   90.00
_cell.angle_gamma   90.00
#
_symmetry.space_group_name_H-M   'P 1'
#
loop_
_entity.id
_entity.type
_entity.pdbx_description
1 polymer ?
#
loop_
_entity_poly.entity_id
_entity_poly.type
_entity_poly.pdbx_seq_one_letter_code
_entity_poly.pdbx_strand_id
1 'polypeptide(L)'
;MRRCLTEPPIWVSGYAPKLPSSDYSFQWQNKWRAVPALIAPISDSSGLSICLEKPMRCVASGQHAALYHRNVCLGGAVIRKSISLAEEGLTEPYTGWCVSDYELGYKTTN
;
A
#
# COMPACT_ATOMS: atom_id res chain seq x y z
N MET A 1 5.20 -5.35 1.77
CA MET A 1 4.76 -4.71 0.51
C MET A 1 4.25 -3.31 0.84
N ARG A 2 4.54 -2.31 0.00
CA ARG A 2 4.05 -0.94 0.19
C ARG A 2 3.02 -0.53 -0.87
N ARG A 3 3.07 -1.14 -2.07
CA ARG A 3 2.13 -0.82 -3.16
C ARG A 3 1.39 -2.07 -3.68
N CYS A 4 0.08 -1.97 -3.92
CA CYS A 4 -0.67 -2.92 -4.75
C CYS A 4 -1.42 -2.21 -5.88
N LEU A 5 -1.77 -3.02 -6.89
CA LEU A 5 -2.68 -2.68 -7.97
C LEU A 5 -3.93 -3.54 -7.84
N THR A 6 -5.08 -2.98 -8.18
CA THR A 6 -6.36 -3.70 -8.17
C THR A 6 -6.92 -3.87 -9.57
N GLU A 7 -7.85 -4.80 -9.68
CA GLU A 7 -8.89 -4.82 -10.71
C GLU A 7 -9.84 -3.62 -10.56
N PRO A 8 -10.80 -3.43 -11.48
CA PRO A 8 -11.75 -2.33 -11.38
C PRO A 8 -12.58 -2.36 -10.09
N PRO A 9 -12.74 -1.21 -9.40
CA PRO A 9 -13.47 -1.14 -8.15
C PRO A 9 -14.99 -1.16 -8.36
N ILE A 10 -15.69 -1.72 -7.38
CA ILE A 10 -17.13 -1.64 -7.22
C ILE A 10 -17.41 -0.66 -6.08
N TRP A 11 -18.15 0.41 -6.37
CA TRP A 11 -18.47 1.47 -5.42
C TRP A 11 -19.87 1.28 -4.85
N VAL A 12 -19.99 1.41 -3.52
CA VAL A 12 -21.27 1.28 -2.82
C VAL A 12 -22.26 2.36 -3.26
N SER A 13 -21.77 3.58 -3.50
CA SER A 13 -22.59 4.69 -4.01
C SER A 13 -22.89 4.62 -5.50
N GLY A 14 -22.31 3.64 -6.22
CA GLY A 14 -22.41 3.52 -7.68
C GLY A 14 -21.47 4.44 -8.48
N TYR A 15 -20.78 5.38 -7.82
CA TYR A 15 -19.84 6.31 -8.47
C TYR A 15 -18.49 6.34 -7.74
N ALA A 16 -17.43 6.62 -8.48
CA ALA A 16 -16.10 6.74 -7.92
C ALA A 16 -16.00 7.94 -6.95
N PRO A 17 -15.36 7.78 -5.77
CA PRO A 17 -15.06 8.90 -4.90
C PRO A 17 -14.02 9.82 -5.55
N LYS A 18 -13.76 10.98 -4.95
CA LYS A 18 -12.71 11.90 -5.42
C LYS A 18 -11.35 11.21 -5.34
N LEU A 19 -10.70 11.01 -6.48
CA LEU A 19 -9.38 10.39 -6.62
C LEU A 19 -8.46 11.26 -7.50
N PRO A 20 -7.14 11.27 -7.26
CA PRO A 20 -6.41 10.57 -6.19
C PRO A 20 -6.65 11.20 -4.80
N SER A 21 -6.53 10.42 -3.73
CA SER A 21 -6.70 10.92 -2.35
C SER A 21 -5.95 10.08 -1.31
N SER A 22 -5.47 10.74 -0.25
CA SER A 22 -4.89 10.14 0.96
C SER A 22 -5.84 10.16 2.17
N ASP A 23 -7.07 10.67 2.00
CA ASP A 23 -8.10 10.73 3.05
C ASP A 23 -8.82 9.38 3.28
N TYR A 24 -8.38 8.34 2.57
CA TYR A 24 -9.01 7.03 2.55
C TYR A 24 -8.15 6.00 3.26
N SER A 25 -8.82 4.99 3.79
CA SER A 25 -8.19 3.86 4.46
C SER A 25 -8.45 2.57 3.70
N PHE A 26 -7.49 1.66 3.78
CA PHE A 26 -7.45 0.39 3.06
C PHE A 26 -7.44 -0.77 4.04
N GLN A 27 -8.22 -1.81 3.75
CA GLN A 27 -8.24 -3.07 4.49
C GLN A 27 -8.22 -4.23 3.51
N TRP A 28 -7.39 -5.24 3.75
CA TRP A 28 -7.27 -6.42 2.88
C TRP A 28 -7.56 -7.75 3.58
N GLN A 29 -7.61 -7.75 4.91
CA GLN A 29 -7.97 -8.91 5.72
C GLN A 29 -9.14 -8.56 6.63
N ASN A 30 -10.10 -9.48 6.70
CA ASN A 30 -11.19 -9.38 7.66
C ASN A 30 -10.61 -9.33 9.09
N LYS A 31 -11.21 -8.50 9.95
CA LYS A 31 -10.77 -8.22 11.34
C LYS A 31 -9.46 -7.44 11.51
N TRP A 32 -8.73 -7.12 10.44
CA TRP A 32 -7.63 -6.15 10.51
C TRP A 32 -8.14 -4.71 10.51
N ARG A 33 -7.48 -3.81 11.24
CA ARG A 33 -7.80 -2.38 11.19
C ARG A 33 -7.45 -1.81 9.80
N ALA A 34 -8.34 -1.00 9.24
CA ALA A 34 -8.04 -0.25 8.02
C ALA A 34 -6.86 0.71 8.27
N VAL A 35 -5.95 0.79 7.31
CA VAL A 35 -4.73 1.60 7.39
C VAL A 35 -4.78 2.75 6.40
N PRO A 36 -4.18 3.92 6.69
CA PRO A 36 -4.08 5.01 5.74
C PRO A 36 -3.37 4.59 4.46
N ALA A 37 -3.89 5.04 3.31
CA ALA A 37 -3.30 4.77 2.01
C ALA A 37 -3.58 5.91 1.03
N LEU A 38 -2.64 6.17 0.14
CA LEU A 38 -2.87 6.96 -1.07
C LEU A 38 -3.52 6.05 -2.11
N ILE A 39 -4.71 6.43 -2.59
CA ILE A 39 -5.46 5.71 -3.61
C ILE A 39 -5.52 6.58 -4.87
N ALA A 40 -5.13 6.02 -6.01
CA ALA A 40 -5.12 6.72 -7.29
C ALA A 40 -5.62 5.81 -8.43
N PRO A 41 -6.27 6.37 -9.47
CA PRO A 41 -6.54 5.61 -10.69
C PRO A 41 -5.22 5.26 -11.41
N ILE A 42 -5.23 4.18 -12.18
CA ILE A 42 -4.12 3.81 -13.06
C ILE A 42 -4.41 4.41 -14.45
N SER A 43 -3.46 5.15 -15.03
CA SER A 43 -3.67 5.88 -16.30
C SER A 43 -4.20 5.00 -17.44
N ASP A 44 -3.73 3.75 -17.53
CA ASP A 44 -4.03 2.84 -18.63
C ASP A 44 -4.96 1.67 -18.24
N SER A 45 -5.59 1.73 -17.06
CA SER A 45 -6.52 0.68 -16.63
C SER A 45 -7.63 1.20 -15.73
N SER A 46 -8.79 0.55 -15.75
CA SER A 46 -9.92 0.89 -14.86
C SER A 46 -9.70 0.49 -13.39
N GLY A 47 -8.48 0.10 -13.02
CA GLY A 47 -8.09 -0.33 -11.68
C GLY A 47 -7.50 0.80 -10.85
N LEU A 48 -7.15 0.49 -9.60
CA LEU A 48 -6.56 1.43 -8.66
C LEU A 48 -5.14 1.04 -8.29
N SER A 49 -4.29 2.05 -8.06
CA SER A 49 -3.03 1.94 -7.35
C SER A 49 -3.24 2.34 -5.90
N ILE A 50 -2.85 1.47 -4.97
CA ILE A 50 -2.95 1.69 -3.52
C ILE A 50 -1.53 1.69 -2.96
N CYS A 51 -1.13 2.84 -2.41
CA CYS A 51 0.16 3.04 -1.77
C CYS A 51 -0.01 3.21 -0.26
N LEU A 52 0.53 2.27 0.50
CA LEU A 52 0.49 2.27 1.96
C LEU A 52 1.57 3.21 2.51
N GLU A 53 1.24 3.92 3.58
CA GLU A 53 2.21 4.78 4.26
C GLU A 53 3.41 3.96 4.79
N LYS A 54 3.11 2.78 5.35
CA LYS A 54 4.08 1.83 5.88
C LYS A 54 3.94 0.46 5.19
N PRO A 55 5.04 -0.29 5.01
CA PRO A 55 4.95 -1.62 4.42
C PRO A 55 4.13 -2.57 5.29
N MET A 56 3.20 -3.30 4.67
CA MET A 56 2.37 -4.30 5.33
C MET A 56 2.70 -5.71 4.85
N ARG A 57 2.37 -6.69 5.70
CA ARG A 57 2.52 -8.13 5.40
C ARG A 57 1.24 -8.69 4.80
N CYS A 58 1.38 -9.79 4.08
CA CYS A 58 0.27 -10.62 3.64
C CYS A 58 -0.81 -9.88 2.82
N VAL A 59 -0.40 -8.87 2.05
CA VAL A 59 -1.21 -8.26 1.00
C VAL A 59 -0.83 -8.96 -0.30
N ALA A 60 -1.76 -9.73 -0.86
CA ALA A 60 -1.51 -10.66 -1.95
C ALA A 60 -2.58 -10.54 -3.04
N SER A 61 -2.22 -11.00 -4.24
CA SER A 61 -3.16 -11.13 -5.36
C SER A 61 -4.31 -12.07 -4.99
N GLY A 62 -5.51 -11.79 -5.50
CA GLY A 62 -6.75 -12.52 -5.22
C GLY A 62 -7.47 -12.12 -3.94
N GLN A 63 -6.84 -11.34 -3.05
CA GLN A 63 -7.53 -10.78 -1.88
C GLN A 63 -8.41 -9.58 -2.25
N HIS A 64 -9.43 -9.31 -1.45
CA HIS A 64 -10.25 -8.11 -1.61
C HIS A 64 -9.65 -6.92 -0.86
N ALA A 65 -9.53 -5.80 -1.56
CA ALA A 65 -9.27 -4.47 -1.02
C ALA A 65 -10.59 -3.79 -0.69
N ALA A 66 -10.86 -3.54 0.59
CA ALA A 66 -11.97 -2.70 1.04
C ALA A 66 -11.46 -1.28 1.34
N LEU A 67 -12.19 -0.28 0.86
CA LEU A 67 -11.84 1.13 0.94
C LEU A 67 -12.82 1.89 1.80
N TYR A 68 -12.30 2.72 2.70
CA TYR A 68 -13.08 3.44 3.69
C TYR A 68 -12.77 4.93 3.70
N HIS A 69 -13.77 5.76 3.96
CA HIS A 69 -13.58 7.11 4.47
C HIS A 69 -14.12 7.19 5.89
N ARG A 70 -13.20 7.26 6.86
CA ARG A 70 -13.52 7.13 8.30
C ARG A 70 -14.28 5.82 8.55
N ASN A 71 -15.57 5.91 8.91
CA ASN A 71 -16.41 4.76 9.25
C ASN A 71 -17.33 4.32 8.09
N VAL A 72 -17.18 4.92 6.89
CA VAL A 72 -18.02 4.62 5.73
C VAL A 72 -17.25 3.76 4.74
N CYS A 73 -17.80 2.59 4.39
CA CYS A 73 -17.29 1.77 3.30
C CYS A 73 -17.64 2.44 1.96
N LEU A 74 -16.62 2.82 1.20
CA LEU A 74 -16.78 3.42 -0.12
C LEU A 74 -17.01 2.34 -1.19
N GLY A 75 -16.41 1.18 -1.00
CA GLY A 75 -16.39 0.11 -1.99
C GLY A 75 -15.12 -0.74 -1.87
N GLY A 76 -14.82 -1.47 -2.93
CA GLY A 76 -13.63 -2.31 -2.95
C GLY A 76 -13.32 -2.90 -4.31
N ALA A 77 -12.20 -3.59 -4.39
CA ALA A 77 -11.71 -4.23 -5.61
C ALA A 77 -10.92 -5.50 -5.28
N VAL A 78 -10.73 -6.38 -6.25
CA VAL A 78 -9.80 -7.50 -6.10
C VAL A 78 -8.37 -6.99 -6.33
N ILE A 79 -7.45 -7.35 -5.46
CA ILE A 79 -6.02 -7.06 -5.62
C ILE A 79 -5.49 -7.97 -6.74
N ARG A 80 -4.96 -7.37 -7.81
CA ARG A 80 -4.40 -8.12 -8.94
C ARG A 80 -2.91 -8.35 -8.81
N LYS A 81 -2.20 -7.37 -8.24
CA LYS A 81 -0.74 -7.41 -8.07
C LYS A 81 -0.34 -6.73 -6.77
N SER A 82 0.54 -7.38 -6.03
CA SER A 82 1.28 -6.81 -4.90
C SER A 82 2.72 -6.56 -5.34
N ILE A 83 3.28 -5.40 -4.99
CA ILE A 83 4.67 -5.05 -5.31
C ILE A 83 5.48 -5.16 -4.01
N SER A 84 6.39 -6.11 -3.97
CA SER A 84 7.29 -6.29 -2.82
C SER A 84 8.28 -5.15 -2.68
N LEU A 85 8.84 -4.95 -1.48
CA LEU A 85 9.91 -3.97 -1.28
C LEU A 85 11.16 -4.31 -2.09
N ALA A 86 11.41 -5.60 -2.35
CA ALA A 86 12.49 -6.04 -3.21
C ALA A 86 12.27 -5.58 -4.66
N GLU A 87 11.06 -5.75 -5.19
CA GLU A 87 10.69 -5.25 -6.53
C GLU A 87 10.75 -3.72 -6.61
N GLU A 88 10.28 -3.00 -5.58
CA GLU A 88 10.41 -1.53 -5.52
C GLU A 88 11.88 -1.12 -5.56
N GLY A 89 12.75 -1.82 -4.82
CA GLY A 89 14.19 -1.56 -4.79
C GLY A 89 14.93 -1.83 -6.10
N LEU A 90 14.35 -2.58 -7.04
CA LEU A 90 14.91 -2.73 -8.39
C LEU A 90 14.70 -1.46 -9.23
N THR A 91 13.61 -0.72 -8.99
CA THR A 91 13.27 0.50 -9.73
C THR A 91 13.75 1.76 -9.03
N GLU A 92 13.68 1.80 -7.70
CA GLU A 92 14.10 2.90 -6.83
C GLU A 92 14.97 2.32 -5.71
N PRO A 93 16.24 1.97 -5.99
CA PRO A 93 17.12 1.42 -4.96
C PRO A 93 17.26 2.41 -3.81
N TYR A 94 17.16 1.92 -2.57
CA TYR A 94 17.37 2.76 -1.39
C TYR A 94 18.84 3.20 -1.36
N THR A 95 19.08 4.48 -1.65
CA THR A 95 20.43 5.06 -1.73
C THR A 95 20.98 5.53 -0.39
N GLY A 96 20.14 5.55 0.66
CA GLY A 96 20.53 5.98 2.01
C GLY A 96 21.21 4.89 2.85
N TRP A 97 21.64 3.78 2.26
CA TRP A 97 22.39 2.75 2.99
C TRP A 97 23.76 3.31 3.40
N CYS A 98 23.95 3.54 4.70
CA CYS A 98 25.26 3.84 5.27
C CYS A 98 25.72 2.66 6.13
N VAL A 99 26.76 1.95 5.69
CA VAL A 99 27.28 0.76 6.39
C VAL A 99 27.72 1.11 7.82
N SER A 100 28.24 2.33 8.02
CA SER A 100 28.68 2.82 9.33
C SER A 100 27.56 2.92 10.37
N ASP A 101 26.30 3.00 9.96
CA ASP A 101 25.15 3.02 10.88
C ASP A 101 25.01 1.71 11.67
N TYR A 102 25.67 0.65 11.20
CA TYR A 102 25.62 -0.71 11.76
C TYR A 102 26.98 -1.21 12.24
N GLU A 103 28.03 -0.38 12.18
CA GLU A 103 29.34 -0.75 12.70
C GLU A 103 29.37 -0.65 14.23
N LEU A 104 29.76 -1.74 14.89
CA LEU A 104 29.94 -1.77 16.34
C LEU A 104 31.35 -1.29 16.68
N GLY A 105 31.46 -0.11 17.29
CA GLY A 105 32.70 0.41 17.84
C GLY A 105 32.97 -0.16 19.23
N TYR A 106 34.00 -0.99 19.37
CA TYR A 106 34.48 -1.44 20.68
C TYR A 106 35.41 -0.36 21.27
N LYS A 107 35.07 0.17 22.44
CA LYS A 107 35.99 1.01 23.21
C LYS A 107 36.85 0.10 24.08
N THR A 108 38.15 0.03 23.81
CA THR A 108 39.13 -0.49 24.75
C THR A 108 39.24 0.47 25.92
N THR A 109 38.74 0.07 27.08
CA THR A 109 39.01 0.73 28.36
C THR A 109 40.45 0.39 28.77
N ASN A 110 41.33 1.40 28.81
CA ASN A 110 42.64 1.32 29.45
C ASN A 110 42.50 1.31 30.98
#